data_AF-A0A177PB53-F1
#
_entry.id   AF-A0A177PB53-F1
#
_cell.length_a   1.000
_cell.length_b   1.000
_cell.length_c   1.000
_cell.angle_alpha   90.00
_cell.angle_beta   90.00
_cell.angle_gamma   90.00
#
_symmetry.space_group_name_H-M   'P 1'
#
loop_
_entity.id
_entity.type
_entity.pdbx_description
1 polymer ?
#
loop_
_entity_poly.entity_id
_entity_poly.type
_entity_poly.pdbx_seq_one_letter_code
_entity_poly.pdbx_strand_id
1 'polypeptide(L)'
;MINNKTNPVEWSSLMYELEDAKEHLENMIDQMNKDGAIEEDSEFRIRMGHVFAHLNRGWNIRNRVGEYDESERELFSMFPKDLEPCG
;
A
#
# COMPACT_ATOMS: atom_id res chain seq x y z
N MET A 1 10.72 -9.96 -10.99
CA MET A 1 10.52 -8.99 -9.91
C MET A 1 11.77 -8.18 -9.74
N ILE A 2 11.61 -6.89 -9.48
CA ILE A 2 12.71 -6.02 -9.05
C ILE A 2 13.39 -6.61 -7.81
N ASN A 3 14.67 -6.29 -7.62
CA ASN A 3 15.41 -6.71 -6.43
C ASN A 3 16.43 -5.64 -6.03
N ASN A 4 16.88 -5.70 -4.77
CA ASN A 4 17.80 -4.73 -4.20
C ASN A 4 19.20 -4.70 -4.84
N LYS A 5 19.61 -5.74 -5.60
CA LYS A 5 20.94 -5.80 -6.23
C LYS A 5 20.94 -5.12 -7.60
N THR A 6 19.92 -5.36 -8.42
CA THR A 6 19.85 -4.87 -9.80
C THR A 6 18.96 -3.65 -9.98
N ASN A 7 18.01 -3.43 -9.06
CA ASN A 7 17.02 -2.34 -9.11
C ASN A 7 16.90 -1.66 -7.73
N PRO A 8 17.99 -1.11 -7.18
CA PRO A 8 18.00 -0.60 -5.80
C PRO A 8 17.03 0.57 -5.58
N VAL A 9 16.79 1.40 -6.60
CA VAL A 9 15.87 2.55 -6.53
C VAL A 9 14.43 2.05 -6.48
N GLU A 10 14.02 1.25 -7.45
CA GLU A 10 12.65 0.72 -7.51
C GLU A 10 12.36 -0.23 -6.34
N TRP A 11 13.38 -0.96 -5.88
CA TRP A 11 13.27 -1.77 -4.66
C TRP A 11 12.96 -0.89 -3.45
N SER A 12 13.66 0.23 -3.30
CA SER A 12 13.38 1.18 -2.21
C SER A 12 11.96 1.74 -2.32
N SER A 13 11.50 2.10 -3.52
CA SER A 13 10.11 2.54 -3.73
C SER A 13 9.09 1.49 -3.31
N LEU A 14 9.30 0.22 -3.68
CA LEU A 14 8.43 -0.88 -3.23
C LEU A 14 8.45 -1.02 -1.71
N MET A 15 9.62 -0.94 -1.09
CA MET A 15 9.74 -1.03 0.37
C MET A 15 9.03 0.13 1.07
N TYR A 16 9.13 1.36 0.56
CA TYR A 16 8.40 2.50 1.11
C TYR A 16 6.88 2.29 1.09
N GLU A 17 6.32 1.76 0.01
CA GLU A 17 4.88 1.45 -0.03
C GLU A 17 4.48 0.40 1.03
N LEU A 18 5.33 -0.60 1.29
CA LEU A 18 5.05 -1.60 2.32
C LEU A 18 5.22 -1.05 3.75
N GLU A 19 6.21 -0.19 3.97
CA GLU A 19 6.47 0.46 5.25
C GLU A 19 5.35 1.45 5.61
N ASP A 20 4.90 2.27 4.66
CA ASP A 20 3.78 3.19 4.86
C ASP A 20 2.47 2.44 5.13
N ALA A 21 2.21 1.34 4.40
CA ALA A 21 1.04 0.50 4.65
C ALA A 21 1.05 -0.07 6.08
N LYS A 22 2.22 -0.51 6.54
CA LYS A 22 2.43 -1.01 7.90
C LYS A 22 2.18 0.11 8.92
N GLU A 23 2.79 1.27 8.76
CA GLU A 23 2.62 2.41 9.68
C GLU A 23 1.16 2.84 9.79
N HIS A 24 0.46 2.98 8.66
CA HIS A 24 -0.95 3.34 8.66
C HIS A 24 -1.83 2.31 9.38
N LEU A 25 -1.54 1.02 9.20
CA LEU A 25 -2.27 -0.05 9.86
C LEU A 25 -1.98 -0.08 11.36
N GLU A 26 -0.72 0.05 11.78
CA GLU A 26 -0.31 0.12 13.19
C GLU A 26 -0.98 1.29 13.91
N ASN A 27 -0.94 2.49 13.32
CA ASN A 27 -1.57 3.68 13.87
C ASN A 27 -3.09 3.53 14.03
N MET A 28 -3.77 2.89 13.06
CA MET A 28 -5.20 2.63 13.14
C MET A 28 -5.53 1.66 14.28
N ILE A 29 -4.76 0.56 14.41
CA ILE A 29 -4.94 -0.43 15.48
C ILE A 29 -4.72 0.20 16.86
N ASP A 30 -3.66 1.01 17.02
CA ASP A 30 -3.36 1.67 18.28
C ASP A 30 -4.46 2.64 18.70
N GLN A 31 -5.01 3.40 17.76
CA GLN A 31 -6.12 4.30 18.01
C GLN A 31 -7.38 3.53 18.46
N MET A 32 -7.73 2.46 17.75
CA MET A 32 -8.88 1.61 18.09
C MET A 32 -8.73 0.95 19.47
N ASN A 33 -7.52 0.46 19.81
CA ASN A 33 -7.23 -0.11 21.12
C ASN A 33 -7.34 0.94 22.23
N LYS A 34 -6.85 2.16 21.98
CA LYS A 34 -6.90 3.26 22.93
C LYS A 34 -8.33 3.72 23.21
N ASP A 35 -9.15 3.81 22.16
CA ASP A 35 -10.53 4.30 22.26
C ASP A 35 -11.51 3.19 22.69
N GLY A 36 -11.11 1.92 22.57
CA GLY A 36 -11.97 0.78 22.87
C GLY A 36 -13.15 0.62 21.91
N ALA A 37 -13.05 1.23 20.73
CA ALA A 37 -14.08 1.24 19.70
C ALA A 37 -13.45 1.29 18.30
N ILE A 38 -14.21 0.80 17.32
CA ILE A 38 -13.92 1.08 15.90
C ILE A 38 -14.39 2.52 15.65
N GLU A 39 -13.62 3.27 14.86
CA GLU A 39 -14.02 4.59 14.38
C GLU A 39 -15.34 4.52 13.59
N GLU A 40 -15.95 5.68 13.28
CA GLU A 40 -17.09 5.71 12.37
C GLU A 40 -16.78 4.97 11.06
N ASP A 41 -17.74 4.24 10.49
CA ASP A 41 -17.54 3.42 9.28
C ASP A 41 -16.94 4.22 8.11
N SER A 42 -17.27 5.52 8.01
CA SER A 42 -16.65 6.45 7.05
C SER A 42 -15.15 6.60 7.25
N GLU A 43 -14.69 6.83 8.48
CA GLU A 43 -13.27 7.02 8.80
C GLU A 43 -12.50 5.70 8.65
N PHE A 44 -13.06 4.60 9.16
CA PHE A 44 -12.47 3.27 9.00
C PHE A 44 -12.27 2.91 7.52
N ARG A 45 -13.26 3.20 6.67
CA ARG A 45 -13.15 2.99 5.21
C ARG A 45 -12.07 3.84 4.57
N ILE A 46 -11.93 5.12 4.97
CA ILE A 46 -10.90 6.00 4.43
C ILE A 46 -9.51 5.48 4.79
N ARG A 47 -9.29 5.11 6.05
CA ARG A 47 -8.01 4.58 6.53
C ARG A 47 -7.64 3.26 5.87
N MET A 48 -8.60 2.34 5.78
CA MET A 48 -8.43 1.09 5.03
C MET A 48 -8.15 1.36 3.54
N GLY A 49 -8.81 2.36 2.96
CA GLY A 49 -8.56 2.81 1.59
C GLY A 49 -7.11 3.24 1.37
N HIS A 50 -6.51 3.98 2.30
CA HIS A 50 -5.09 4.33 2.23
C HIS A 50 -4.19 3.10 2.31
N VAL A 51 -4.41 2.19 3.26
CA VAL A 51 -3.66 0.94 3.37
C VAL A 51 -3.73 0.15 2.06
N PHE A 52 -4.93 -0.01 1.48
CA PHE A 52 -5.09 -0.67 0.19
C PHE A 52 -4.35 0.04 -0.93
N ALA A 53 -4.38 1.37 -1.00
CA ALA A 53 -3.67 2.11 -2.04
C ALA A 53 -2.16 1.84 -2.01
N HIS A 54 -1.54 1.80 -0.82
CA HIS A 54 -0.12 1.44 -0.66
C HIS A 54 0.17 -0.02 -1.07
N LEU A 55 -0.63 -0.98 -0.57
CA LEU A 55 -0.46 -2.39 -0.93
C LEU A 55 -0.64 -2.63 -2.44
N ASN A 56 -1.63 -1.97 -3.04
CA ASN A 56 -1.90 -2.03 -4.47
C ASN A 56 -0.72 -1.46 -5.27
N ARG A 57 -0.16 -0.31 -4.86
CA ARG A 57 1.03 0.24 -5.51
C ARG A 57 2.21 -0.72 -5.40
N GLY A 58 2.51 -1.23 -4.21
CA GLY A 58 3.57 -2.21 -3.99
C GLY A 58 3.41 -3.45 -4.88
N TRP A 59 2.19 -3.96 -5.04
CA TRP A 59 1.92 -5.06 -5.98
C TRP A 59 2.13 -4.65 -7.44
N ASN A 60 1.52 -3.55 -7.87
CA ASN A 60 1.51 -3.16 -9.28
C ASN A 60 2.90 -2.74 -9.80
N ILE A 61 3.77 -2.19 -8.95
CA ILE A 61 5.13 -1.77 -9.35
C ILE A 61 6.19 -2.89 -9.25
N ARG A 62 5.86 -4.08 -8.72
CA ARG A 62 6.83 -5.16 -8.39
C ARG A 62 7.73 -5.62 -9.56
N ASN A 63 7.35 -5.36 -10.80
CA ASN A 63 8.14 -5.71 -11.98
C ASN A 63 8.56 -4.50 -12.83
N ARG A 64 8.26 -3.27 -12.39
CA ARG A 64 8.54 -2.04 -13.14
C ARG A 64 9.97 -1.57 -12.89
N VAL A 65 10.60 -1.03 -13.93
CA VAL A 65 11.90 -0.35 -13.87
C VAL A 65 11.72 1.07 -14.41
N GLY A 66 12.34 2.06 -13.76
CA GLY A 66 12.21 3.47 -14.10
C GLY A 66 11.12 4.21 -13.34
N GLU A 67 11.15 5.53 -13.47
CA GLU A 67 10.22 6.45 -12.81
C GLU A 67 8.79 6.31 -13.35
N TYR A 68 7.83 6.81 -12.57
CA TYR A 68 6.43 6.92 -12.98
C TYR A 68 5.85 8.25 -12.54
N ASP A 69 4.90 8.76 -13.30
CA ASP A 69 4.22 10.03 -13.00
C ASP A 69 3.00 9.85 -12.08
N GLU A 70 2.32 10.95 -11.74
CA GLU A 70 1.15 10.89 -10.86
C GLU A 70 -0.01 10.10 -11.47
N SER A 71 -0.19 10.14 -12.80
CA SER A 71 -1.26 9.38 -13.46
C SER A 71 -1.01 7.88 -13.36
N GLU A 72 0.24 7.46 -13.48
CA GLU A 72 0.66 6.08 -13.25
C GLU A 72 0.55 5.71 -11.77
N ARG A 73 0.84 6.64 -10.85
CA ARG A 73 0.67 6.44 -9.40
C ARG A 73 -0.79 6.16 -9.03
N GLU A 74 -1.73 6.92 -9.59
CA GLU A 74 -3.17 6.69 -9.43
C GLU A 74 -3.57 5.32 -9.99
N LEU A 75 -3.08 4.97 -11.19
CA LEU A 75 -3.32 3.68 -11.80
C LEU A 75 -2.83 2.53 -10.91
N PHE A 76 -1.64 2.65 -10.34
CA PHE A 76 -1.06 1.63 -9.47
C PHE A 76 -1.74 1.55 -8.11
N SER A 77 -2.51 2.56 -7.70
CA SER A 77 -3.30 2.52 -6.47
C SER A 77 -4.59 1.72 -6.60
N MET A 78 -4.99 1.35 -7.82
CA MET A 78 -6.16 0.49 -8.06
C MET A 78 -5.89 -0.96 -7.67
N PHE A 79 -6.96 -1.67 -7.28
CA PHE A 79 -6.87 -3.08 -6.94
C PHE A 79 -6.26 -3.92 -8.07
N PRO A 80 -5.34 -4.85 -7.74
CA PRO A 80 -4.80 -5.80 -8.70
C PRO A 80 -5.92 -6.57 -9.40
N LYS A 81 -5.75 -6.78 -10.70
CA LYS A 81 -6.68 -7.58 -11.53
C LYS A 81 -6.17 -9.00 -11.78
N ASP A 82 -4.92 -9.26 -11.40
CA ASP A 82 -4.17 -10.50 -11.61
C ASP A 82 -3.88 -11.25 -10.29
N LEU A 83 -4.50 -10.81 -9.19
CA LEU A 83 -4.39 -11.44 -7.88
C LEU A 83 -5.73 -12.10 -7.52
N GLU A 84 -5.73 -13.43 -7.44
CA GLU A 84 -6.87 -14.18 -6.94
C GLU A 84 -7.01 -13.99 -5.42
N PRO A 85 -8.23 -13.87 -4.88
CA PRO A 85 -8.44 -13.85 -3.43
C PRO A 85 -7.93 -15.13 -2.78
N CYS A 86 -7.10 -14.99 -1.74
CA CYS A 86 -6.70 -16.09 -0.88
C CYS A 86 -7.50 -16.01 0.43
N GLY A 87 -8.18 -17.08 0.81
CA GLY A 87 -8.99 -17.20 2.03
C GLY A 87 -8.80 -18.54 2.70
#